data_AF-A0A2Y9Q1B7-F1
#
_entry.id   AF-A0A2Y9Q1B7-F1
#
_cell.length_a   1.000
_cell.length_b   1.000
_cell.length_c   1.000
_cell.angle_alpha   90.00
_cell.angle_beta   90.00
_cell.angle_gamma   90.00
#
_symmetry.space_group_name_H-M   'P 1'
#
loop_
_entity.id
_entity.type
_entity.pdbx_description
1 polymer ?
#
loop_
_entity_poly.entity_id
_entity_poly.type
_entity_poly.pdbx_seq_one_letter_code
_entity_poly.pdbx_strand_id
1 'polypeptide(L)'
;MLGAMFRAGTPMTPNLNPQGGGHYFIDRDGKAFRHILNFLRLGRLDLPCGYGETALLRAEADFYQIRPLLDALRELEASQGTPAPTAALLHADVDSSPRLVHFSARRGPHHYELSSVQVDTFRANLFCTDPECLGAMRARFGVANEDRAEGGPHFHLEWAPCPAELPEVEYRRLGLQPLWTGGPGERREVVGTPGFLEEVLRVALEHGFRLDSVFPDPEDLLNSRSLRFVRH
;
A
#
# COMPACT_ATOMS: atom_id res chain seq x y z
N MET A 1 -3.61 -35.53 -18.30
CA MET A 1 -4.42 -35.93 -19.48
C MET A 1 -3.62 -36.01 -20.79
N LEU A 2 -3.06 -34.91 -21.33
CA LEU A 2 -2.44 -34.91 -22.68
C LEU A 2 -1.33 -35.95 -22.86
N GLY A 3 -0.46 -36.12 -21.86
CA GLY A 3 0.59 -37.15 -21.91
C GLY A 3 0.05 -38.58 -21.99
N ALA A 4 -1.16 -38.84 -21.49
CA ALA A 4 -1.83 -40.13 -21.67
C ALA A 4 -2.40 -40.25 -23.10
N MET A 5 -3.01 -39.20 -23.65
CA MET A 5 -3.59 -39.23 -25.00
C MET A 5 -2.55 -39.56 -26.08
N PHE A 6 -1.31 -39.04 -25.94
CA PHE A 6 -0.24 -39.20 -26.92
C PHE A 6 0.81 -40.26 -26.53
N ARG A 7 0.53 -41.09 -25.52
CA ARG A 7 1.39 -42.23 -25.16
C ARG A 7 1.12 -43.42 -26.07
N ALA A 8 2.19 -44.10 -26.48
CA ALA A 8 2.09 -45.38 -27.19
C ALA A 8 1.34 -46.40 -26.32
N GLY A 9 0.19 -46.89 -26.81
CA GLY A 9 -0.65 -47.85 -26.10
C GLY A 9 -2.03 -47.33 -25.65
N THR A 10 -2.35 -46.06 -25.93
CA THR A 10 -3.65 -45.46 -25.57
C THR A 10 -4.55 -45.40 -26.80
N PRO A 11 -5.77 -45.97 -26.79
CA PRO A 11 -6.62 -46.05 -27.98
C PRO A 11 -7.35 -44.73 -28.21
N MET A 12 -6.62 -43.71 -28.68
CA MET A 12 -7.26 -42.52 -29.25
C MET A 12 -7.14 -42.59 -30.77
N THR A 13 -8.25 -42.89 -31.43
CA THR A 13 -8.32 -42.94 -32.89
C THR A 13 -8.26 -41.52 -33.46
N PRO A 14 -7.25 -41.17 -34.27
CA PRO A 14 -7.23 -39.88 -34.94
C PRO A 14 -8.37 -39.79 -35.95
N ASN A 15 -8.92 -38.59 -36.13
CA ASN A 15 -9.83 -38.32 -37.24
C ASN A 15 -9.00 -38.31 -38.53
N LEU A 16 -9.11 -39.38 -39.30
CA LEU A 16 -8.45 -39.55 -40.59
C LEU A 16 -9.16 -38.71 -41.64
N ASN A 17 -8.40 -37.86 -42.34
CA ASN A 17 -8.91 -37.21 -43.54
C ASN A 17 -8.74 -38.15 -44.76
N PRO A 18 -9.52 -37.93 -45.84
CA PRO A 18 -9.43 -38.73 -47.06
C PRO A 18 -8.06 -38.70 -47.77
N GLN A 19 -7.17 -37.78 -47.35
CA GLN A 19 -5.85 -37.54 -47.94
C GLN A 19 -4.71 -38.18 -47.11
N GLY A 20 -5.03 -38.99 -46.09
CA GLY A 20 -4.04 -39.72 -45.27
C GLY A 20 -3.45 -38.93 -44.09
N GLY A 21 -3.90 -37.69 -43.85
CA GLY A 21 -3.56 -36.91 -42.65
C GLY A 21 -4.55 -37.16 -41.51
N GLY A 22 -4.05 -37.47 -40.32
CA GLY A 22 -4.86 -37.58 -39.10
C GLY A 22 -4.78 -36.32 -38.24
N HIS A 23 -5.89 -35.91 -37.62
CA HIS A 23 -5.88 -34.88 -36.58
C HIS A 23 -6.63 -35.37 -35.33
N TYR A 24 -6.23 -34.89 -34.16
CA TYR A 24 -6.93 -35.13 -32.90
C TYR A 24 -7.85 -33.95 -32.62
N PHE A 25 -9.10 -34.24 -32.29
CA PHE A 25 -10.07 -33.22 -31.91
C PHE A 25 -10.22 -33.18 -30.39
N ILE A 26 -10.17 -31.98 -29.82
CA ILE A 26 -10.39 -31.72 -28.40
C ILE A 26 -11.41 -30.59 -28.32
N ASP A 27 -12.56 -30.85 -27.69
CA ASP A 27 -13.66 -29.89 -27.56
C ASP A 27 -13.41 -28.89 -26.41
N ARG A 28 -12.42 -28.00 -26.62
CA ARG A 28 -11.95 -27.00 -25.63
C ARG A 28 -11.52 -25.69 -26.32
N ASP A 29 -11.21 -24.68 -25.51
CA ASP A 29 -10.82 -23.37 -26.02
C ASP A 29 -9.42 -23.40 -26.70
N GLY A 30 -9.40 -23.22 -28.02
CA GLY A 30 -8.17 -23.24 -28.80
C GLY A 30 -7.24 -22.05 -28.56
N LYS A 31 -7.77 -20.90 -28.09
CA LYS A 31 -6.95 -19.69 -27.83
C LYS A 31 -6.14 -19.87 -26.55
N ALA A 32 -6.78 -20.35 -25.49
CA ALA A 32 -6.13 -20.70 -24.23
C ALA A 32 -5.16 -21.88 -24.42
N PHE A 33 -5.50 -22.84 -25.30
CA PHE A 33 -4.62 -23.98 -25.60
C PHE A 33 -3.25 -23.57 -26.15
N ARG A 34 -3.13 -22.42 -26.81
CA ARG A 34 -1.83 -21.86 -27.22
C ARG A 34 -0.87 -21.71 -26.04
N HIS A 35 -1.37 -21.22 -24.91
CA HIS A 35 -0.57 -21.00 -23.70
C HIS A 35 -0.24 -22.33 -23.01
N ILE A 36 -1.16 -23.29 -23.04
CA ILE A 36 -0.90 -24.68 -22.61
C ILE A 36 0.27 -25.28 -23.40
N LEU A 37 0.24 -25.16 -24.73
CA LEU A 37 1.31 -25.67 -25.59
C LEU A 37 2.65 -24.97 -25.34
N ASN A 38 2.63 -23.65 -25.18
CA ASN A 38 3.85 -22.88 -24.90
C ASN A 38 4.48 -23.31 -23.58
N PHE A 39 3.68 -23.54 -22.53
CA PHE A 39 4.18 -24.07 -21.27
C PHE A 39 4.82 -25.45 -21.43
N LEU A 40 4.17 -26.36 -22.17
CA LEU A 40 4.71 -27.69 -22.43
C LEU A 40 6.02 -27.67 -23.25
N ARG A 41 6.20 -26.67 -24.13
CA ARG A 41 7.41 -26.49 -24.94
C ARG A 41 8.56 -25.86 -24.18
N LEU A 42 8.29 -24.83 -23.39
CA LEU A 42 9.30 -24.00 -22.74
C LEU A 42 9.59 -24.43 -21.29
N GLY A 43 8.69 -25.20 -20.67
CA GLY A 43 8.78 -25.57 -19.26
C GLY A 43 8.57 -24.41 -18.28
N ARG A 44 8.13 -23.25 -18.76
CA ARG A 44 7.86 -22.05 -17.95
C ARG A 44 6.60 -21.34 -18.41
N LEU A 45 5.96 -20.61 -17.49
CA LEU A 45 4.80 -19.79 -17.79
C LEU A 45 5.24 -18.52 -18.54
N ASP A 46 4.79 -18.38 -19.78
CA ASP A 46 5.07 -17.23 -20.64
C ASP A 46 3.75 -16.63 -21.13
N LEU A 47 3.37 -15.51 -20.52
CA LEU A 47 2.13 -14.79 -20.78
C LEU A 47 2.43 -13.37 -21.27
N PRO A 48 1.66 -12.85 -22.25
CA PRO A 48 1.72 -11.44 -22.62
C PRO A 48 1.49 -10.54 -21.40
N CYS A 49 2.15 -9.38 -21.39
CA CYS A 49 1.88 -8.35 -20.38
C CYS A 49 0.38 -7.98 -20.40
N GLY A 50 -0.27 -8.02 -19.23
CA GLY A 50 -1.70 -7.72 -19.12
C GLY A 50 -2.65 -8.84 -19.57
N TYR A 51 -2.21 -10.10 -19.61
CA TYR A 51 -3.10 -11.23 -19.92
C TYR A 51 -4.24 -11.34 -18.90
N GLY A 52 -5.47 -11.01 -19.32
CA GLY A 52 -6.64 -10.93 -18.44
C GLY A 52 -7.44 -12.23 -18.29
N GLU A 53 -7.10 -13.29 -19.00
CA GLU A 53 -7.86 -14.56 -19.03
C GLU A 53 -7.19 -15.66 -18.17
N THR A 54 -6.52 -15.29 -17.07
CA THR A 54 -5.82 -16.25 -16.19
C THR A 54 -6.75 -17.29 -15.58
N ALA A 55 -7.99 -16.92 -15.24
CA ALA A 55 -9.00 -17.84 -14.74
C ALA A 55 -9.40 -18.90 -15.80
N LEU A 56 -9.54 -18.50 -17.07
CA LEU A 56 -9.80 -19.42 -18.18
C LEU A 56 -8.61 -20.36 -18.37
N LEU A 57 -7.39 -19.83 -18.39
CA LEU A 57 -6.18 -20.63 -18.54
C LEU A 57 -6.01 -21.64 -17.40
N ARG A 58 -6.37 -21.27 -16.17
CA ARG A 58 -6.38 -22.17 -15.01
C ARG A 58 -7.40 -23.30 -15.18
N ALA A 59 -8.60 -23.01 -15.66
CA ALA A 59 -9.61 -24.03 -15.95
C ALA A 59 -9.14 -25.01 -17.04
N GLU A 60 -8.46 -24.52 -18.09
CA GLU A 60 -7.85 -25.38 -19.10
C GLU A 60 -6.70 -26.21 -18.52
N ALA A 61 -5.80 -25.62 -17.73
CA ALA A 61 -4.69 -26.33 -17.10
C ALA A 61 -5.17 -27.45 -16.18
N ASP A 62 -6.28 -27.26 -15.47
CA ASP A 62 -6.93 -28.27 -14.65
C ASP A 62 -7.55 -29.39 -15.50
N PHE A 63 -8.27 -29.02 -16.57
CA PHE A 63 -8.82 -29.98 -17.53
C PHE A 63 -7.72 -30.89 -18.13
N TYR A 64 -6.61 -30.31 -18.60
CA TYR A 64 -5.49 -31.08 -19.14
C TYR A 64 -4.63 -31.76 -18.05
N GLN A 65 -4.90 -31.48 -16.78
CA GLN A 65 -4.22 -31.98 -15.58
C GLN A 65 -2.71 -31.67 -15.58
N ILE A 66 -2.35 -30.43 -15.93
CA ILE A 66 -0.96 -29.98 -15.96
C ILE A 66 -0.63 -29.33 -14.62
N ARG A 67 -0.30 -30.16 -13.63
CA ARG A 67 -0.01 -29.71 -12.26
C ARG A 67 1.04 -28.58 -12.18
N PRO A 68 2.20 -28.69 -12.87
CA PRO A 68 3.22 -27.64 -12.80
C PRO A 68 2.75 -26.27 -13.32
N LEU A 69 1.81 -26.26 -14.28
CA LEU A 69 1.22 -25.02 -14.78
C LEU A 69 0.25 -24.41 -13.77
N LEU A 70 -0.55 -25.23 -13.09
CA LEU A 70 -1.42 -24.76 -12.01
C LEU A 70 -0.61 -24.15 -10.86
N ASP A 71 0.50 -24.79 -10.50
CA ASP A 71 1.39 -24.28 -9.45
C ASP A 71 2.03 -22.95 -9.87
N ALA A 72 2.55 -22.85 -11.09
CA ALA A 72 3.08 -21.60 -11.64
C ALA A 72 2.03 -20.47 -11.71
N LEU A 73 0.77 -20.79 -12.04
CA LEU A 73 -0.32 -19.82 -12.02
C LEU A 73 -0.67 -19.35 -10.60
N ARG A 74 -0.61 -20.25 -9.61
CA ARG A 74 -0.81 -19.88 -8.19
C ARG A 74 0.32 -19.01 -7.66
N GLU A 75 1.56 -19.32 -8.03
CA GLU A 75 2.72 -18.48 -7.70
C GLU A 75 2.59 -17.10 -8.35
N LEU A 76 2.11 -17.05 -9.61
CA LEU A 76 1.81 -15.81 -10.29
C LEU A 76 0.72 -15.02 -9.54
N GLU A 77 -0.40 -15.65 -9.17
CA GLU A 77 -1.47 -15.03 -8.38
C GLU A 77 -0.97 -14.54 -7.01
N ALA A 78 -0.11 -15.30 -6.33
CA ALA A 78 0.48 -14.91 -5.05
C ALA A 78 1.46 -13.74 -5.19
N SER A 79 2.23 -13.70 -6.29
CA SER A 79 3.08 -12.55 -6.63
C SER A 79 2.28 -11.33 -7.10
N GLN A 80 1.08 -11.56 -7.63
CA GLN A 80 0.08 -10.56 -8.05
C GLN A 80 -0.94 -10.26 -6.94
N GLY A 81 -0.69 -10.69 -5.70
CA GLY A 81 -1.53 -10.43 -4.54
C GLY A 81 -1.67 -8.94 -4.17
N THR A 82 -1.05 -8.04 -4.93
CA THR A 82 -1.43 -6.64 -4.98
C THR A 82 -2.24 -6.45 -6.27
N PRO A 83 -3.56 -6.15 -6.21
CA PRO A 83 -4.30 -5.79 -7.42
C PRO A 83 -3.52 -4.68 -8.13
N ALA A 84 -3.41 -4.77 -9.46
CA ALA A 84 -2.76 -3.73 -10.26
C ALA A 84 -3.20 -2.37 -9.72
N PRO A 85 -2.25 -1.51 -9.32
CA PRO A 85 -2.59 -0.36 -8.51
C PRO A 85 -3.60 0.50 -9.24
N THR A 86 -4.85 0.53 -8.77
CA THR A 86 -5.85 1.46 -9.29
C THR A 86 -5.27 2.85 -9.13
N ALA A 87 -5.39 3.66 -10.19
CA ALA A 87 -4.91 5.02 -10.17
C ALA A 87 -5.43 5.73 -8.90
N ALA A 88 -4.51 6.26 -8.12
CA ALA A 88 -4.82 6.80 -6.80
C ALA A 88 -4.05 8.09 -6.55
N LEU A 89 -4.68 8.99 -5.82
CA LEU A 89 -4.12 10.26 -5.40
C LEU A 89 -3.99 10.25 -3.88
N LEU A 90 -2.83 10.68 -3.40
CA LEU A 90 -2.59 11.02 -2.01
C LEU A 90 -2.11 12.47 -1.93
N HIS A 91 -2.73 13.25 -1.05
CA HIS A 91 -2.36 14.62 -0.75
C HIS A 91 -2.19 14.77 0.75
N ALA A 92 -1.05 15.26 1.18
CA ALA A 92 -0.73 15.56 2.56
C ALA A 92 -0.50 17.06 2.68
N ASP A 93 -1.15 17.69 3.64
CA ASP A 93 -0.97 19.09 3.98
C ASP A 93 -0.77 19.20 5.50
N VAL A 94 0.22 19.98 5.92
CA VAL A 94 0.61 20.11 7.33
C VAL A 94 0.83 21.57 7.67
N ASP A 95 0.01 22.07 8.58
CA ASP A 95 0.15 23.40 9.14
C ASP A 95 0.88 23.33 10.48
N SER A 96 1.77 24.28 10.71
CA SER A 96 2.40 24.50 12.01
C SER A 96 2.01 25.87 12.54
N SER A 97 1.66 25.93 13.82
CA SER A 97 1.34 27.17 14.52
C SER A 97 2.05 27.19 15.88
N PRO A 98 2.96 28.15 16.12
CA PRO A 98 3.62 28.29 17.40
C PRO A 98 2.67 28.90 18.42
N ARG A 99 2.60 28.31 19.62
CA ARG A 99 1.78 28.79 20.73
C ARG A 99 2.67 29.11 21.94
N LEU A 100 2.64 30.34 22.41
CA LEU A 100 3.32 30.72 23.67
C LEU A 100 2.49 30.23 24.86
N VAL A 101 3.09 29.41 25.70
CA VAL A 101 2.47 28.81 26.89
C VAL A 101 3.14 29.38 28.13
N HIS A 102 2.31 29.94 29.03
CA HIS A 102 2.74 30.41 30.33
C HIS A 102 2.41 29.38 31.40
N PHE A 103 3.38 29.04 32.25
CA PHE A 103 3.20 28.07 33.32
C PHE A 103 4.00 28.44 34.57
N SER A 104 3.58 27.90 35.71
CA SER A 104 4.28 28.12 36.99
C SER A 104 5.28 27.00 37.23
N ALA A 105 6.56 27.28 37.01
CA ALA A 105 7.63 26.31 37.24
C ALA A 105 8.03 26.28 38.72
N ARG A 106 7.95 25.10 39.36
CA ARG A 106 8.42 24.93 40.74
C ARG A 106 9.93 24.73 40.77
N ARG A 107 10.69 25.73 41.23
CA ARG A 107 12.16 25.69 41.37
C ARG A 107 12.63 25.24 42.76
N GLY A 108 11.72 25.17 43.74
CA GLY A 108 12.01 24.71 45.10
C GLY A 108 10.73 24.45 45.91
N PRO A 109 10.82 24.04 47.19
CA PRO A 109 9.67 23.68 48.02
C PRO A 109 8.59 24.77 48.10
N HIS A 110 9.01 26.04 48.04
CA HIS A 110 8.12 27.23 48.07
C HIS A 110 8.47 28.27 47.00
N HIS A 111 9.33 27.95 46.03
CA HIS A 111 9.75 28.89 44.98
C HIS A 111 9.10 28.51 43.65
N TYR A 112 8.18 29.35 43.19
CA TYR A 112 7.49 29.23 41.92
C TYR A 112 7.83 30.44 41.06
N GLU A 113 8.16 30.18 39.80
CA GLU A 113 8.50 31.22 38.83
C GLU A 113 7.55 31.12 37.64
N LEU A 114 7.07 32.27 37.17
CA LEU A 114 6.30 32.33 35.93
C LEU A 114 7.26 32.13 34.75
N SER A 115 7.15 30.99 34.10
CA SER A 115 7.94 30.62 32.93
C SER A 115 7.07 30.64 31.68
N SER A 116 7.69 30.90 30.53
CA SER A 116 7.00 30.90 29.24
C SER A 116 7.82 30.07 28.25
N VAL A 117 7.15 29.21 27.48
CA VAL A 117 7.78 28.38 26.46
C VAL A 117 6.95 28.40 25.18
N GLN A 118 7.59 28.39 24.03
CA GLN A 118 6.90 28.22 22.75
C GLN A 118 6.68 26.73 22.50
N VAL A 119 5.44 26.36 22.21
CA VAL A 119 5.05 25.00 21.85
C VAL A 119 4.49 25.03 20.43
N ASP A 120 5.11 24.31 19.52
CA ASP A 120 4.61 24.20 18.16
C ASP A 120 3.46 23.19 18.09
N THR A 121 2.29 23.66 17.66
CA THR A 121 1.13 22.82 17.40
C THR A 121 1.01 22.57 15.91
N PHE A 122 0.83 21.32 15.53
CA PHE A 122 0.79 20.86 14.15
C PHE A 122 -0.60 20.29 13.83
N ARG A 123 -1.05 20.55 12.61
CA ARG A 123 -2.33 20.09 12.09
C ARG A 123 -2.11 19.49 10.70
N ALA A 124 -2.29 18.18 10.55
CA ALA A 124 -2.17 17.50 9.28
C ALA A 124 -3.51 17.07 8.69
N ASN A 125 -3.65 17.26 7.39
CA ASN A 125 -4.78 16.86 6.57
C ASN A 125 -4.27 15.92 5.47
N LEU A 126 -4.65 14.66 5.56
CA LEU A 126 -4.36 13.63 4.57
C LEU A 126 -5.62 13.34 3.78
N PHE A 127 -5.52 13.36 2.45
CA PHE A 127 -6.54 12.88 1.53
C PHE A 127 -5.94 11.74 0.70
N CYS A 128 -6.51 10.56 0.76
CA CYS A 128 -6.08 9.41 -0.03
C CYS A 128 -7.29 8.72 -0.65
N THR A 129 -7.25 8.50 -1.95
CA THR A 129 -8.29 7.73 -2.65
C THR A 129 -8.10 6.22 -2.53
N ASP A 130 -6.96 5.77 -1.98
CA ASP A 130 -6.66 4.36 -1.72
C ASP A 130 -6.92 4.00 -0.26
N PRO A 131 -7.99 3.22 0.05
CA PRO A 131 -8.39 2.94 1.42
C PRO A 131 -7.37 2.08 2.17
N GLU A 132 -6.61 1.23 1.46
CA GLU A 132 -5.56 0.40 2.06
C GLU A 132 -4.39 1.27 2.55
N CYS A 133 -3.90 2.16 1.69
CA CYS A 133 -2.87 3.14 2.06
C CYS A 133 -3.32 4.03 3.23
N LEU A 134 -4.57 4.51 3.22
CA LEU A 134 -5.10 5.32 4.31
C LEU A 134 -5.21 4.52 5.62
N GLY A 135 -5.58 3.24 5.54
CA GLY A 135 -5.61 2.32 6.68
C GLY A 135 -4.21 2.09 7.27
N ALA A 136 -3.21 1.89 6.41
CA ALA A 136 -1.83 1.74 6.82
C ALA A 136 -1.30 3.00 7.53
N MET A 137 -1.63 4.20 7.02
CA MET A 137 -1.29 5.46 7.68
C MET A 137 -1.91 5.57 9.08
N ARG A 138 -3.20 5.27 9.22
CA ARG A 138 -3.90 5.31 10.51
C ARG A 138 -3.26 4.37 11.53
N ALA A 139 -2.92 3.15 11.10
CA ALA A 139 -2.23 2.18 11.93
C ALA A 139 -0.83 2.67 12.34
N ARG A 140 -0.10 3.29 11.41
CA ARG A 140 1.26 3.79 11.61
C ARG A 140 1.35 4.92 12.64
N PHE A 141 0.37 5.82 12.63
CA PHE A 141 0.31 6.96 13.57
C PHE A 141 -0.40 6.64 14.89
N GLY A 142 -0.73 5.37 15.14
CA GLY A 142 -1.26 4.93 16.43
C GLY A 142 -2.61 5.54 16.82
N VAL A 143 -3.34 6.15 15.87
CA VAL A 143 -4.70 6.68 16.10
C VAL A 143 -5.69 5.52 16.03
N ALA A 144 -5.60 4.68 17.06
CA ALA A 144 -6.60 3.67 17.32
C ALA A 144 -7.79 4.34 18.02
N ASN A 145 -8.65 4.92 17.18
CA ASN A 145 -10.10 4.96 17.39
C ASN A 145 -10.61 5.82 18.55
N GLU A 146 -10.71 7.14 18.35
CA GLU A 146 -11.79 7.92 18.99
C GLU A 146 -12.47 8.79 17.93
N ASP A 147 -13.80 8.65 17.88
CA ASP A 147 -14.78 9.31 17.05
C ASP A 147 -14.90 8.92 15.56
N ARG A 148 -15.82 7.97 15.36
CA ARG A 148 -16.82 7.92 14.28
C ARG A 148 -16.86 9.18 13.39
N ALA A 149 -16.17 9.10 12.27
CA ALA A 149 -16.66 9.65 11.02
C ALA A 149 -16.22 8.67 9.92
N GLU A 150 -17.23 8.02 9.34
CA GLU A 150 -17.31 7.47 7.98
C GLU A 150 -15.98 7.19 7.26
N GLY A 151 -15.83 5.97 6.72
CA GLY A 151 -14.71 5.52 5.89
C GLY A 151 -14.55 6.29 4.57
N GLY A 152 -14.34 7.60 4.68
CA GLY A 152 -14.06 8.52 3.62
C GLY A 152 -12.55 8.67 3.39
N PRO A 153 -12.17 9.33 2.29
CA PRO A 153 -10.79 9.44 1.85
C PRO A 153 -9.94 10.41 2.70
N HIS A 154 -10.49 10.98 3.79
CA HIS A 154 -9.82 11.99 4.60
C HIS A 154 -9.34 11.43 5.94
N PHE A 155 -8.18 11.87 6.38
CA PHE A 155 -7.60 11.57 7.69
C PHE A 155 -6.98 12.85 8.27
N HIS A 156 -7.39 13.18 9.49
CA HIS A 156 -7.01 14.41 10.16
C HIS A 156 -6.24 14.11 11.44
N LEU A 157 -5.19 14.89 11.71
CA LEU A 157 -4.35 14.75 12.89
C LEU A 157 -4.01 16.13 13.44
N GLU A 158 -4.04 16.25 14.76
CA GLU A 158 -3.52 17.40 15.49
C GLU A 158 -2.58 16.90 16.58
N TRP A 159 -1.39 17.47 16.68
CA TRP A 159 -0.40 17.09 17.69
C TRP A 159 0.51 18.24 18.08
N ALA A 160 1.18 18.12 19.21
CA ALA A 160 2.20 19.06 19.64
C ALA A 160 3.30 18.30 20.38
N PRO A 161 4.56 18.29 19.90
CA PRO A 161 5.67 17.69 20.64
C PRO A 161 5.82 18.34 22.02
N CYS A 162 6.19 17.57 23.03
CA CYS A 162 6.42 18.13 24.37
C CYS A 162 7.81 18.79 24.44
N PRO A 163 7.91 20.12 24.64
CA PRO A 163 9.21 20.76 24.82
C PRO A 163 9.86 20.32 26.14
N ALA A 164 11.18 20.21 26.16
CA ALA A 164 11.93 19.76 27.33
C ALA A 164 11.79 20.71 28.53
N GLU A 165 11.51 21.99 28.28
CA GLU A 165 11.34 23.01 29.31
C GLU A 165 9.96 22.96 29.98
N LEU A 166 8.98 22.30 29.37
CA LEU A 166 7.62 22.23 29.87
C LEU A 166 7.42 20.93 30.68
N PRO A 167 7.10 21.03 31.99
CA PRO A 167 6.83 19.84 32.79
C PRO A 167 5.62 19.07 32.25
N GLU A 168 5.70 17.73 32.21
CA GLU A 168 4.64 16.87 31.67
C GLU A 168 3.25 17.15 32.29
N VAL A 169 3.22 17.51 33.57
CA VAL A 169 1.97 17.83 34.28
C VAL A 169 1.30 19.07 33.70
N GLU A 170 2.08 20.10 33.36
CA GLU A 170 1.56 21.32 32.73
C GLU A 170 1.22 21.04 31.27
N TYR A 171 2.03 20.26 30.54
CA TYR A 171 1.72 19.84 29.18
C TYR A 171 0.38 19.11 29.09
N ARG A 172 0.12 18.13 29.97
CA ARG A 172 -1.17 17.41 30.02
C ARG A 172 -2.34 18.32 30.35
N ARG A 173 -2.14 19.38 31.16
CA ARG A 173 -3.20 20.36 31.47
C ARG A 173 -3.59 21.21 30.27
N LEU A 174 -2.71 21.37 29.28
CA LEU A 174 -3.00 22.11 28.05
C LEU A 174 -3.88 21.32 27.06
N GLY A 175 -4.14 20.04 27.33
CA GLY A 175 -4.87 19.16 26.43
C GLY A 175 -4.11 18.82 25.14
N LEU A 176 -2.80 19.07 25.11
CA LEU A 176 -1.94 18.76 23.98
C LEU A 176 -1.54 17.27 24.01
N GLN A 177 -1.31 16.70 22.82
CA GLN A 177 -0.93 15.29 22.67
C GLN A 177 0.27 15.14 21.72
N PRO A 178 1.28 14.33 22.08
CA PRO A 178 2.38 14.03 21.18
C PRO A 178 1.96 12.97 20.16
N LEU A 179 2.46 13.09 18.93
CA LEU A 179 2.24 12.10 17.88
C LEU A 179 3.37 11.08 17.88
N TRP A 180 3.00 9.81 17.77
CA TRP A 180 3.95 8.71 17.69
C TRP A 180 3.82 8.01 16.34
N THR A 181 4.96 7.60 15.80
CA THR A 181 5.04 6.78 14.59
C THR A 181 5.86 5.53 14.88
N GLY A 182 5.58 4.43 14.18
CA GLY A 182 6.38 3.21 14.28
C GLY A 182 5.57 1.93 14.41
N GLY A 183 6.24 0.80 14.20
CA GLY A 183 5.66 -0.53 14.40
C GLY A 183 5.61 -0.93 15.89
N PRO A 184 5.01 -2.08 16.22
CA PRO A 184 5.00 -2.62 17.58
C PRO A 184 6.44 -2.93 18.05
N GLY A 185 7.07 -1.98 18.75
CA GLY A 185 8.42 -2.11 19.32
C GLY A 185 9.35 -0.91 19.09
N GLU A 186 9.07 -0.07 18.08
CA GLU A 186 9.93 1.07 17.69
C GLU A 186 9.09 2.35 17.58
N ARG A 187 8.43 2.75 18.67
CA ARG A 187 7.68 4.02 18.69
C ARG A 187 8.64 5.20 18.76
N ARG A 188 8.61 6.04 17.74
CA ARG A 188 9.35 7.31 17.66
C ARG A 188 8.37 8.46 17.76
N GLU A 189 8.71 9.49 18.52
CA GLU A 189 7.92 10.73 18.57
C GLU A 189 8.14 11.54 17.28
N VAL A 190 7.06 12.10 16.74
CA VAL A 190 7.08 12.96 15.56
C VAL A 190 7.24 14.42 16.02
N VAL A 191 8.49 14.90 16.02
CA VAL A 191 8.89 16.20 16.58
C VAL A 191 8.68 17.37 15.59
N GLY A 192 7.97 17.17 14.48
CA GLY A 192 7.60 18.25 13.56
C GLY A 192 7.19 17.77 12.16
N THR A 193 6.94 18.73 11.28
CA THR A 193 6.51 18.50 9.90
C THR A 193 7.41 17.55 9.09
N PRO A 194 8.75 17.68 9.05
CA PRO A 194 9.58 16.80 8.23
C PRO A 194 9.53 15.34 8.69
N GLY A 195 9.48 15.10 10.01
CA GLY A 195 9.35 13.74 10.55
C GLY A 195 8.00 13.11 10.22
N PHE A 196 6.94 13.92 10.16
CA PHE A 196 5.61 13.45 9.73
C PHE A 196 5.60 13.10 8.24
N LEU A 197 6.09 14.02 7.40
CA LEU A 197 6.11 13.84 5.95
C LEU A 197 7.03 12.69 5.51
N GLU A 198 8.14 12.45 6.21
CA GLU A 198 9.01 11.30 5.97
C GLU A 198 8.24 9.97 6.12
N GLU A 199 7.43 9.84 7.17
CA GLU A 199 6.64 8.65 7.41
C GLU A 199 5.50 8.51 6.40
N VAL A 200 4.84 9.62 6.04
CA VAL A 200 3.84 9.65 4.95
C VAL A 200 4.45 9.19 3.62
N LEU A 201 5.63 9.71 3.28
CA LEU A 201 6.39 9.33 2.08
C LEU A 201 6.71 7.83 2.10
N ARG A 202 7.18 7.30 3.24
CA ARG A 202 7.52 5.89 3.39
C ARG A 202 6.32 4.99 3.12
N VAL A 203 5.18 5.27 3.76
CA VAL A 203 3.94 4.49 3.56
C VAL A 203 3.43 4.61 2.12
N ALA A 204 3.48 5.82 1.53
CA ALA A 204 3.06 6.04 0.16
C ALA A 204 3.89 5.22 -0.85
N LEU A 205 5.22 5.22 -0.69
CA LEU A 205 6.14 4.45 -1.53
C LEU A 205 5.91 2.94 -1.39
N GLU A 206 5.63 2.43 -0.20
CA GLU A 206 5.27 1.01 0.03
C GLU A 206 3.99 0.61 -0.71
N HIS A 207 3.04 1.53 -0.85
CA HIS A 207 1.78 1.32 -1.59
C HIS A 207 1.88 1.66 -3.09
N GLY A 208 3.10 1.87 -3.60
CA GLY A 208 3.39 2.09 -5.02
C GLY A 208 3.07 3.50 -5.53
N PHE A 209 2.81 4.46 -4.65
CA PHE A 209 2.67 5.86 -5.06
C PHE A 209 4.03 6.44 -5.47
N ARG A 210 4.02 7.43 -6.36
CA ARG A 210 5.17 8.25 -6.72
C ARG A 210 4.91 9.70 -6.38
N LEU A 211 5.95 10.44 -6.01
CA LEU A 211 5.85 11.88 -5.79
C LEU A 211 5.47 12.56 -7.12
N ASP A 212 4.41 13.38 -7.09
CA ASP A 212 4.04 14.21 -8.24
C ASP A 212 5.10 15.31 -8.38
N SER A 213 5.81 15.31 -9.50
CA SER A 213 6.84 16.32 -9.79
C SER A 213 6.27 17.61 -10.38
N VAL A 214 4.96 17.65 -10.68
CA VAL A 214 4.27 18.79 -11.29
C VAL A 214 3.56 19.65 -10.23
N PHE A 215 3.26 19.07 -9.07
CA PHE A 215 2.71 19.73 -7.88
C PHE A 215 3.29 19.07 -6.63
N PRO A 216 3.74 19.82 -5.60
CA PRO A 216 3.41 21.21 -5.27
C PRO A 216 4.22 22.27 -6.04
N ASP A 217 3.82 23.55 -5.91
CA ASP A 217 4.69 24.69 -6.28
C ASP A 217 6.07 24.51 -5.62
N PRO A 218 7.19 24.87 -6.28
CA PRO A 218 8.52 24.72 -5.69
C PRO A 218 8.66 25.46 -4.35
N GLU A 219 7.89 26.51 -4.11
CA GLU A 219 7.83 27.21 -2.82
C GLU A 219 7.21 26.35 -1.70
N ASP A 220 6.22 25.51 -2.01
CA ASP A 220 5.58 24.59 -1.07
C ASP A 220 6.47 23.36 -0.76
N LEU A 221 7.25 22.91 -1.74
CA LEU A 221 8.31 21.90 -1.56
C LEU A 221 9.43 22.43 -0.65
N LEU A 222 9.81 23.71 -0.80
CA LEU A 222 10.82 24.36 0.04
C LEU A 222 10.31 24.62 1.46
N ASN A 223 9.01 24.88 1.63
CA ASN A 223 8.37 25.07 2.94
C ASN A 223 7.94 23.75 3.60
N SER A 224 8.08 22.61 2.91
CA SER A 224 7.68 21.27 3.41
C SER A 224 6.26 21.24 3.97
N ARG A 225 5.33 22.00 3.37
CA ARG A 225 3.96 22.16 3.90
C ARG A 225 2.99 21.16 3.29
N SER A 226 3.14 20.87 2.00
CA SER A 226 2.28 19.94 1.28
C SER A 226 3.08 18.98 0.41
N LEU A 227 2.58 17.74 0.28
CA LEU A 227 3.10 16.73 -0.64
C LEU A 227 1.95 16.08 -1.39
N ARG A 228 2.14 15.89 -2.70
CA ARG A 228 1.21 15.17 -3.56
C ARG A 228 1.88 13.93 -4.13
N PHE A 229 1.14 12.84 -4.11
CA PHE A 229 1.56 11.55 -4.58
C PHE A 229 0.52 10.99 -5.54
N VAL A 230 0.98 10.42 -6.64
CA VAL A 230 0.13 9.82 -7.67
C VAL A 230 0.59 8.39 -7.92
N ARG A 231 -0.38 7.51 -8.04
CA ARG A 231 -0.22 6.14 -8.50
C ARG A 231 -1.01 6.01 -9.80
N HIS A 232 -0.38 5.47 -10.85
CA HIS A 232 -0.97 5.30 -12.19
C HIS A 232 -1.29 3.84 -12.48
#